data_AF-Q6DGB6-F1
#
_entry.id   AF-Q6DGB6-F1
#
_cell.length_a   1.000
_cell.length_b   1.000
_cell.length_c   1.000
_cell.angle_alpha   90.00
_cell.angle_beta   90.00
_cell.angle_gamma   90.00
#
_symmetry.space_group_name_H-M   'P 1'
#
loop_
_entity.id
_entity.type
_entity.pdbx_description
1 polymer ?
#
loop_
_entity_poly.entity_id
_entity_poly.type
_entity_poly.pdbx_seq_one_letter_code
_entity_poly.pdbx_strand_id
1 'polypeptide(L)'
;MENSDVINFSCLEKELHSALQADRKYQRENDAKFRALNQKVASYEEFRDIVLASHLKPLDRNDISGSPRKQPWNPVACRTNYVCASSEQVQPQLSEVQPRSASEFIRDWRRFAGCSFEKYSLLVSLGGEALQKIFSTEIGLGLLGEFLLILSQCLKSGDEDRVTGVLDGLSKTGRFSINLSLLSQAEQEACEELFNKLKVAAGECHPYKDNSNTSVVCEAGLTHMEDNKTDITTTLKELAGKYGTEK
;
A
#
# COMPACT_ATOMS: atom_id res chain seq x y z
N MET A 1 -32.70 76.90 -36.35
CA MET A 1 -31.71 75.85 -36.02
C MET A 1 -32.07 75.29 -34.63
N GLU A 2 -33.30 74.90 -34.31
CA GLU A 2 -34.16 73.79 -34.80
C GLU A 2 -33.62 72.37 -34.50
N ASN A 3 -34.15 71.81 -33.40
CA ASN A 3 -34.17 70.41 -32.94
C ASN A 3 -33.17 69.94 -31.84
N SER A 4 -32.60 70.82 -31.00
CA SER A 4 -31.79 70.40 -29.84
C SER A 4 -32.58 70.02 -28.58
N ASP A 5 -33.87 70.37 -28.50
CA ASP A 5 -34.62 70.35 -27.24
C ASP A 5 -35.50 69.09 -27.06
N VAL A 6 -35.42 68.12 -27.97
CA VAL A 6 -36.11 66.84 -27.81
C VAL A 6 -35.27 65.93 -26.91
N ILE A 7 -35.64 65.87 -25.62
CA ILE A 7 -35.03 64.97 -24.64
C ILE A 7 -35.14 63.53 -25.14
N ASN A 8 -34.00 62.91 -25.45
CA ASN A 8 -33.96 61.50 -25.85
C ASN A 8 -33.98 60.61 -24.60
N PHE A 9 -35.18 60.19 -24.17
CA PHE A 9 -35.36 59.32 -23.00
C PHE A 9 -34.51 58.05 -23.05
N SER A 10 -34.25 57.50 -24.24
CA SER A 10 -33.41 56.31 -24.39
C SER A 10 -31.92 56.56 -24.08
N CYS A 11 -31.42 57.77 -24.35
CA CYS A 11 -30.07 58.17 -23.97
C CYS A 11 -29.98 58.38 -22.45
N LEU A 12 -30.96 59.06 -21.86
CA LEU A 12 -31.02 59.31 -20.42
C LEU A 12 -31.14 58.01 -19.61
N GLU A 13 -31.94 57.04 -20.08
CA GLU A 13 -32.07 55.73 -19.44
C GLU A 13 -30.74 54.95 -19.46
N LYS A 14 -30.00 55.00 -20.57
CA LYS A 14 -28.67 54.38 -20.68
C LYS A 14 -27.66 55.04 -19.75
N GLU A 15 -27.66 56.37 -19.67
CA GLU A 15 -26.82 57.13 -18.74
C GLU A 15 -27.13 56.77 -17.29
N LEU A 16 -28.41 56.73 -16.93
CA LEU A 16 -28.88 56.31 -15.60
C LEU A 16 -28.44 54.87 -15.29
N HIS A 17 -28.60 53.94 -16.23
CA HIS A 17 -28.19 52.55 -16.03
C HIS A 17 -26.67 52.43 -15.82
N SER A 18 -25.88 53.20 -16.57
CA SER A 18 -24.42 53.27 -16.42
C SER A 18 -24.04 53.81 -15.04
N ALA A 19 -24.68 54.90 -14.58
CA ALA A 19 -24.45 55.47 -13.26
C ALA A 19 -24.80 54.48 -12.13
N LEU A 20 -25.94 53.80 -12.23
CA LEU A 20 -26.34 52.76 -11.27
C LEU A 20 -25.37 51.58 -11.26
N GLN A 21 -24.84 51.17 -12.41
CA GLN A 21 -23.87 50.10 -12.49
C GLN A 21 -22.52 50.50 -11.87
N ALA A 22 -22.08 51.75 -12.07
CA ALA A 22 -20.88 52.30 -11.45
C ALA A 22 -21.00 52.36 -9.93
N ASP A 23 -22.14 52.82 -9.40
CA ASP A 23 -22.40 52.86 -7.95
C ASP A 23 -22.42 51.44 -7.35
N ARG A 24 -23.11 50.48 -7.99
CA ARG A 24 -23.08 49.06 -7.58
C ARG A 24 -21.68 48.44 -7.62
N LYS A 25 -20.82 48.87 -8.54
CA LYS A 25 -19.42 48.43 -8.59
C LYS A 25 -18.64 49.01 -7.43
N TYR A 26 -18.76 50.32 -7.19
CA TYR A 26 -18.11 51.00 -6.07
C TYR A 26 -18.48 50.37 -4.72
N GLN A 27 -19.76 50.11 -4.49
CA GLN A 27 -20.25 49.47 -3.26
C GLN A 27 -19.63 48.08 -3.05
N ARG A 28 -19.58 47.23 -4.09
CA ARG A 28 -18.97 45.90 -4.02
C ARG A 28 -17.47 45.94 -3.72
N GLU A 29 -16.75 46.85 -4.36
CA GLU A 29 -15.31 47.02 -4.12
C GLU A 29 -15.07 47.55 -2.69
N ASN A 30 -15.88 48.49 -2.21
CA ASN A 30 -15.75 49.03 -0.87
C ASN A 30 -16.06 47.98 0.21
N ASP A 31 -17.10 47.17 0.01
CA ASP A 31 -17.41 46.02 0.87
C ASP A 31 -16.24 45.02 0.91
N ALA A 32 -15.65 44.71 -0.25
CA ALA A 32 -14.46 43.85 -0.31
C ALA A 32 -13.24 44.45 0.41
N LYS A 33 -13.04 45.77 0.33
CA LYS A 33 -11.99 46.48 1.10
C LYS A 33 -12.22 46.32 2.60
N PHE A 34 -13.44 46.56 3.09
CA PHE A 34 -13.77 46.38 4.50
C PHE A 34 -13.62 44.91 4.94
N ARG A 35 -14.03 43.95 4.10
CA ARG A 35 -13.83 42.52 4.36
C ARG A 35 -12.36 42.16 4.50
N ALA A 36 -11.50 42.63 3.59
CA ALA A 36 -10.06 42.37 3.64
C ALA A 36 -9.40 42.98 4.89
N LEU A 37 -9.81 44.20 5.27
CA LEU A 37 -9.35 44.82 6.52
C LEU A 37 -9.77 44.03 7.75
N ASN A 38 -11.03 43.58 7.80
CA ASN A 38 -11.55 42.76 8.90
C ASN A 38 -10.88 41.38 9.00
N GLN A 39 -10.46 40.80 7.87
CA GLN A 39 -9.71 39.53 7.80
C GLN A 39 -8.25 39.65 8.23
N LYS A 40 -7.71 40.87 8.43
CA LYS A 40 -6.30 41.13 8.79
C LYS A 40 -5.30 40.48 7.84
N VAL A 41 -5.56 40.66 6.55
CA VAL A 41 -4.70 40.25 5.43
C VAL A 41 -3.25 40.72 5.61
N ALA A 42 -2.28 39.85 5.34
CA ALA A 42 -0.87 40.08 5.67
C ALA A 42 -0.12 40.92 4.62
N SER A 43 -0.53 40.86 3.35
CA SER A 43 0.14 41.53 2.23
C SER A 43 -0.81 42.44 1.43
N TYR A 44 -0.25 43.48 0.81
CA TYR A 44 -1.02 44.33 -0.09
C TYR A 44 -1.50 43.57 -1.34
N GLU A 45 -0.76 42.56 -1.79
CA GLU A 45 -1.14 41.71 -2.91
C GLU A 45 -2.42 40.93 -2.61
N GLU A 46 -2.50 40.31 -1.44
CA GLU A 46 -3.71 39.60 -1.01
C GLU A 46 -4.89 40.58 -0.85
N PHE A 47 -4.66 41.79 -0.32
CA PHE A 47 -5.70 42.82 -0.23
C PHE A 47 -6.21 43.21 -1.63
N ARG A 48 -5.29 43.43 -2.57
CA ARG A 48 -5.59 43.77 -3.96
C ARG A 48 -6.42 42.67 -4.61
N ASP A 49 -6.02 41.40 -4.43
CA ASP A 49 -6.71 40.26 -5.02
C ASP A 49 -8.14 40.12 -4.50
N ILE A 50 -8.36 40.34 -3.20
CA ILE A 50 -9.70 40.34 -2.60
C ILE A 50 -10.60 41.43 -3.20
N VAL A 51 -10.07 42.64 -3.41
CA VAL A 51 -10.82 43.76 -4.01
C VAL A 51 -11.11 43.50 -5.49
N LEU A 52 -10.14 42.97 -6.23
CA LEU A 52 -10.31 42.58 -7.64
C LEU A 52 -11.37 41.48 -7.78
N ALA A 53 -11.41 40.52 -6.85
CA ALA A 53 -12.36 39.43 -6.80
C ALA A 53 -13.75 39.80 -6.23
N SER A 54 -14.01 41.09 -5.93
CA SER A 54 -15.29 41.58 -5.37
C SER A 54 -16.53 41.28 -6.22
N HIS A 55 -16.33 40.97 -7.50
CA HIS A 55 -17.40 40.62 -8.43
C HIS A 55 -17.78 39.14 -8.42
N LEU A 56 -17.01 38.28 -7.74
CA LEU A 56 -17.29 36.84 -7.65
C LEU A 56 -18.42 36.58 -6.65
N LYS A 57 -19.39 35.76 -7.07
CA LYS A 57 -20.47 35.27 -6.21
C LYS A 57 -20.08 33.91 -5.62
N PRO A 58 -20.51 33.58 -4.39
CA PRO A 58 -20.42 32.21 -3.88
C PRO A 58 -21.08 31.24 -4.87
N LEU A 59 -20.46 30.08 -5.07
CA LEU A 59 -21.02 29.03 -5.92
C LEU A 59 -22.34 28.54 -5.34
N ASP A 60 -23.37 28.46 -6.18
CA ASP A 60 -24.65 27.89 -5.77
C ASP A 60 -24.55 26.35 -5.75
N ARG A 61 -25.45 25.68 -5.01
CA ARG A 61 -25.54 24.21 -5.00
C ARG A 61 -25.69 23.66 -6.43
N ASN A 62 -26.42 24.38 -7.27
CA ASN A 62 -26.62 24.05 -8.68
C ASN A 62 -25.30 24.06 -9.49
N ASP A 63 -24.33 24.91 -9.13
CA ASP A 63 -23.02 24.94 -9.78
C ASP A 63 -22.18 23.73 -9.37
N ILE A 64 -22.32 23.30 -8.10
CA ILE A 64 -21.59 22.17 -7.52
C ILE A 64 -22.09 20.83 -8.05
N SER A 65 -23.42 20.63 -8.11
CA SER A 65 -24.02 19.34 -8.47
C SER A 65 -24.44 19.25 -9.94
N GLY A 66 -24.74 20.38 -10.59
CA GLY A 66 -25.38 20.41 -11.91
C GLY A 66 -24.41 20.45 -13.09
N SER A 67 -23.16 20.88 -12.88
CA SER A 67 -22.17 20.86 -13.97
C SER A 67 -21.54 19.47 -14.11
N PRO A 68 -21.60 18.84 -15.29
CA PRO A 68 -20.83 17.62 -15.51
C PRO A 68 -19.35 17.98 -15.33
N ARG A 69 -18.69 17.39 -14.32
CA ARG A 69 -17.24 17.57 -14.15
C ARG A 69 -16.57 17.08 -15.43
N LYS A 70 -16.08 18.00 -16.25
CA LYS A 70 -15.35 17.66 -17.49
C LYS A 70 -14.11 16.83 -17.21
N GLN A 71 -13.58 16.90 -15.99
CA GLN A 71 -12.54 16.01 -15.52
C GLN A 71 -12.94 15.37 -14.19
N PRO A 72 -13.19 14.05 -14.17
CA PRO A 72 -13.29 13.36 -12.91
C PRO A 72 -11.92 13.37 -12.23
N TRP A 73 -11.89 13.82 -10.98
CA TRP A 73 -10.71 13.78 -10.10
C TRP A 73 -10.14 12.37 -9.94
N ASN A 74 -10.95 11.36 -10.28
CA ASN A 74 -10.55 9.97 -10.34
C ASN A 74 -11.22 9.28 -11.54
N PRO A 75 -10.51 9.04 -12.65
CA PRO A 75 -11.09 8.39 -13.84
C PRO A 75 -11.53 6.95 -13.58
N VAL A 76 -10.94 6.25 -12.59
CA VAL A 76 -11.33 4.87 -12.25
C VAL A 76 -12.55 4.79 -11.32
N ALA A 77 -13.02 5.89 -10.73
CA ALA A 77 -14.21 5.90 -9.86
C ALA A 77 -15.52 6.24 -10.59
N CYS A 78 -15.45 6.75 -11.82
CA CYS A 78 -16.65 7.12 -12.57
C CYS A 78 -17.35 5.88 -13.11
N ARG A 79 -18.29 5.31 -12.35
CA ARG A 79 -19.26 4.33 -12.83
C ARG A 79 -20.25 5.00 -13.79
N THR A 80 -19.81 5.32 -15.00
CA THR A 80 -20.74 5.59 -16.10
C THR A 80 -21.12 4.26 -16.72
N ASN A 81 -22.41 4.06 -16.96
CA ASN A 81 -22.99 2.89 -17.65
C ASN A 81 -22.58 2.83 -19.13
N TYR A 82 -21.29 2.86 -19.43
CA TYR A 82 -20.83 2.37 -20.73
C TYR A 82 -21.13 0.88 -20.74
N VAL A 83 -21.98 0.48 -21.68
CA VAL A 83 -21.99 -0.87 -22.25
C VAL A 83 -20.58 -1.10 -22.77
N CYS A 84 -19.69 -1.52 -21.88
CA CYS A 84 -18.43 -2.10 -22.26
C CYS A 84 -18.81 -3.45 -22.86
N ALA A 85 -18.64 -3.59 -24.17
CA ALA A 85 -18.52 -4.87 -24.82
C ALA A 85 -17.24 -5.57 -24.31
N SER A 86 -17.29 -5.95 -23.04
CA SER A 86 -16.52 -6.97 -22.34
C SER A 86 -17.06 -6.99 -20.91
N SER A 87 -18.30 -7.46 -20.78
CA SER A 87 -18.78 -7.99 -19.50
C SER A 87 -18.21 -9.40 -19.35
N GLU A 88 -16.89 -9.53 -19.33
CA GLU A 88 -16.31 -10.68 -18.66
C GLU A 88 -16.50 -10.43 -17.17
N GLN A 89 -17.44 -11.16 -16.59
CA GLN A 89 -17.34 -11.49 -15.18
C GLN A 89 -15.96 -12.12 -14.98
N VAL A 90 -14.98 -11.31 -14.57
CA VAL A 90 -13.66 -11.81 -14.19
C VAL A 90 -13.87 -12.55 -12.87
N GLN A 91 -14.34 -13.79 -12.97
CA GLN A 91 -13.82 -14.84 -12.10
C GLN A 91 -12.29 -14.73 -12.16
N PRO A 92 -11.56 -14.96 -11.06
CA PRO A 92 -10.10 -14.96 -11.08
C PRO A 92 -9.64 -16.20 -11.88
N GLN A 93 -9.83 -16.18 -13.19
CA GLN A 93 -9.14 -17.04 -14.12
C GLN A 93 -7.70 -16.59 -14.05
N LEU A 94 -6.85 -17.47 -13.52
CA LEU A 94 -5.40 -17.42 -13.64
C LEU A 94 -5.04 -17.28 -15.12
N SER A 95 -5.05 -16.06 -15.64
CA SER A 95 -4.34 -15.77 -16.88
C SER A 95 -2.87 -16.06 -16.57
N GLU A 96 -2.27 -16.95 -17.35
CA GLU A 96 -0.93 -17.56 -17.27
C GLU A 96 0.26 -16.58 -17.22
N VAL A 97 0.04 -15.33 -16.85
CA VAL A 97 1.04 -14.28 -16.81
C VAL A 97 1.82 -14.39 -15.50
N GLN A 98 2.93 -15.12 -15.55
CA GLN A 98 3.95 -15.12 -14.50
C GLN A 98 4.32 -13.66 -14.15
N PRO A 99 4.19 -13.23 -12.88
CA PRO A 99 4.42 -11.83 -12.52
C PRO A 99 5.88 -11.48 -12.79
N ARG A 100 6.13 -10.36 -13.48
CA ARG A 100 7.47 -9.95 -13.90
C ARG A 100 8.14 -8.99 -12.92
N SER A 101 7.37 -8.47 -11.97
CA SER A 101 7.81 -7.49 -10.97
C SER A 101 7.14 -7.72 -9.62
N ALA A 102 7.80 -7.32 -8.53
CA ALA A 102 7.26 -7.39 -7.17
C ALA A 102 5.86 -6.76 -7.06
N SER A 103 5.62 -5.65 -7.75
CA SER A 103 4.30 -4.98 -7.74
C SER A 103 3.19 -5.80 -8.38
N GLU A 104 3.48 -6.54 -9.45
CA GLU A 104 2.52 -7.45 -10.09
C GLU A 104 2.22 -8.63 -9.17
N PHE A 105 3.27 -9.24 -8.60
CA PHE A 105 3.12 -10.30 -7.63
C PHE A 105 2.25 -9.86 -6.44
N ILE A 106 2.54 -8.71 -5.83
CA ILE A 106 1.78 -8.21 -4.66
C ILE A 106 0.32 -7.91 -5.02
N ARG A 107 0.07 -7.42 -6.25
CA ARG A 107 -1.30 -7.20 -6.73
C ARG A 107 -2.06 -8.52 -6.81
N ASP A 108 -1.44 -9.55 -7.38
CA ASP A 108 -2.08 -10.85 -7.58
C ASP A 108 -2.20 -11.60 -6.25
N TRP A 109 -1.17 -11.53 -5.39
CA TRP A 109 -1.17 -12.04 -4.02
C TRP A 109 -2.32 -11.51 -3.17
N ARG A 110 -2.64 -10.22 -3.30
CA ARG A 110 -3.78 -9.59 -2.62
C ARG A 110 -5.14 -10.00 -3.20
N ARG A 111 -5.21 -10.46 -4.46
CA ARG A 111 -6.47 -10.97 -5.05
C ARG A 111 -6.86 -12.32 -4.43
N PHE A 112 -5.88 -13.12 -4.02
CA PHE A 112 -6.07 -14.42 -3.36
C PHE A 112 -6.40 -14.32 -1.86
N ALA A 113 -7.06 -13.24 -1.42
CA ALA A 113 -7.37 -12.98 -0.01
C ALA A 113 -8.42 -13.98 0.54
N GLY A 114 -7.99 -15.20 0.87
CA GLY A 114 -8.79 -16.22 1.54
C GLY A 114 -8.42 -17.67 1.19
N CYS A 115 -7.82 -17.91 0.01
CA CYS A 115 -7.49 -19.25 -0.46
C CYS A 115 -6.00 -19.59 -0.23
N SER A 116 -5.65 -20.13 0.94
CA SER A 116 -4.26 -20.54 1.26
C SER A 116 -3.67 -21.51 0.23
N PHE A 117 -4.50 -22.40 -0.32
CA PHE A 117 -4.08 -23.37 -1.34
C PHE A 117 -3.70 -22.74 -2.68
N GLU A 118 -4.41 -21.70 -3.12
CA GLU A 118 -4.10 -20.99 -4.37
C GLU A 118 -2.80 -20.20 -4.23
N LYS A 119 -2.60 -19.55 -3.06
CA LYS A 119 -1.34 -18.90 -2.71
C LYS A 119 -0.17 -19.88 -2.70
N TYR A 120 -0.36 -21.09 -2.13
CA TYR A 120 0.64 -22.15 -2.16
C TYR A 120 0.95 -22.59 -3.60
N SER A 121 -0.08 -22.85 -4.41
CA SER A 121 0.09 -23.25 -5.81
C SER A 121 0.82 -22.19 -6.63
N LEU A 122 0.61 -20.91 -6.34
CA LEU A 122 1.31 -19.79 -6.95
C LEU A 122 2.80 -19.79 -6.56
N LEU A 123 3.13 -19.94 -5.27
CA LEU A 123 4.53 -19.99 -4.82
C LEU A 123 5.30 -21.15 -5.46
N VAL A 124 4.68 -22.33 -5.48
CA VAL A 124 5.28 -23.54 -6.07
C VAL A 124 5.40 -23.44 -7.58
N SER A 125 4.44 -22.83 -8.28
CA SER A 125 4.48 -22.68 -9.74
C SER A 125 5.51 -21.65 -10.22
N LEU A 126 5.73 -20.58 -9.45
CA LEU A 126 6.78 -19.61 -9.75
C LEU A 126 8.19 -20.20 -9.59
N GLY A 127 8.38 -21.00 -8.54
CA GLY A 127 9.69 -21.54 -8.16
C GLY A 127 10.65 -20.47 -7.60
N GLY A 128 11.78 -20.95 -7.04
CA GLY A 128 12.75 -20.10 -6.34
C GLY A 128 13.44 -19.06 -7.22
N GLU A 129 13.83 -19.41 -8.45
CA GLU A 129 14.55 -18.50 -9.35
C GLU A 129 13.69 -17.31 -9.79
N ALA A 130 12.41 -17.53 -10.06
CA ALA A 130 11.51 -16.44 -10.44
C ALA A 130 11.26 -15.52 -9.24
N LEU A 131 11.03 -16.09 -8.05
CA LEU A 131 10.86 -15.32 -6.82
C LEU A 131 12.09 -14.47 -6.50
N GLN A 132 13.30 -15.01 -6.68
CA GLN A 132 14.55 -14.26 -6.49
C GLN A 132 14.64 -13.07 -7.46
N LYS A 133 14.26 -13.25 -8.74
CA LYS A 133 14.26 -12.17 -9.75
C LYS A 133 13.23 -11.09 -9.43
N ILE A 134 12.02 -11.50 -9.04
CA ILE A 134 10.91 -10.62 -8.68
C ILE A 134 11.25 -9.79 -7.44
N PHE A 135 11.83 -10.42 -6.42
CA PHE A 135 12.21 -9.82 -5.13
C PHE A 135 13.73 -9.62 -5.00
N SER A 136 14.38 -9.15 -6.06
CA SER A 136 15.84 -8.96 -6.06
C SER A 136 16.31 -7.96 -5.01
N THR A 137 15.55 -6.88 -4.76
CA THR A 137 15.91 -5.84 -3.80
C THR A 137 15.54 -6.19 -2.37
N GLU A 138 14.27 -6.55 -2.16
CA GLU A 138 13.71 -6.93 -0.87
C GLU A 138 12.35 -7.59 -1.06
N ILE A 139 12.01 -8.47 -0.14
CA ILE A 139 10.64 -8.93 0.06
C ILE A 139 9.94 -7.86 0.89
N GLY A 140 8.77 -7.40 0.45
CA GLY A 140 8.01 -6.40 1.19
C GLY A 140 7.65 -6.88 2.61
N LEU A 141 7.71 -5.97 3.58
CA LEU A 141 7.44 -6.24 5.00
C LEU A 141 6.12 -6.99 5.18
N GLY A 142 6.18 -8.17 5.82
CA GLY A 142 5.03 -9.04 6.11
C GLY A 142 4.77 -10.15 5.09
N LEU A 143 5.22 -10.02 3.85
CA LEU A 143 4.99 -11.07 2.83
C LEU A 143 5.75 -12.36 3.15
N LEU A 144 6.97 -12.25 3.67
CA LEU A 144 7.77 -13.42 4.03
C LEU A 144 7.06 -14.26 5.12
N GLY A 145 6.53 -13.61 6.14
CA GLY A 145 5.78 -14.27 7.20
C GLY A 145 4.54 -14.97 6.68
N GLU A 146 3.77 -14.32 5.78
CA GLU A 146 2.66 -14.97 5.08
C GLU A 146 3.10 -16.18 4.27
N PHE A 147 4.22 -16.10 3.54
CA PHE A 147 4.74 -17.22 2.75
C PHE A 147 5.06 -18.42 3.64
N LEU A 148 5.77 -18.19 4.75
CA LEU A 148 6.15 -19.25 5.68
C LEU A 148 4.92 -19.92 6.30
N LEU A 149 3.91 -19.14 6.69
CA LEU A 149 2.66 -19.64 7.23
C LEU A 149 1.89 -20.50 6.21
N ILE A 150 1.84 -20.07 4.95
CA ILE A 150 1.14 -20.80 3.89
C ILE A 150 1.88 -22.09 3.54
N LEU A 151 3.21 -22.05 3.47
CA LEU A 151 4.04 -23.22 3.23
C LEU A 151 3.91 -24.26 4.36
N SER A 152 3.88 -23.83 5.63
CA SER A 152 3.72 -24.76 6.76
C SER A 152 2.33 -25.42 6.79
N GLN A 153 1.28 -24.68 6.42
CA GLN A 153 -0.11 -25.17 6.41
C GLN A 153 -0.43 -26.08 5.21
N CYS A 154 0.12 -25.77 4.03
CA CYS A 154 -0.28 -26.40 2.76
C CYS A 154 0.76 -27.38 2.19
N LEU A 155 1.80 -27.75 2.95
CA LEU A 155 2.82 -28.70 2.50
C LEU A 155 2.19 -30.05 2.12
N LYS A 156 2.33 -30.45 0.86
CA LYS A 156 1.94 -31.77 0.36
C LYS A 156 3.14 -32.71 0.38
N SER A 157 2.94 -33.95 0.80
CA SER A 157 3.95 -35.01 0.72
C SER A 157 4.39 -35.21 -0.73
N GLY A 158 5.66 -34.92 -1.03
CA GLY A 158 6.24 -34.98 -2.38
C GLY A 158 6.50 -33.64 -3.09
N ASP A 159 6.05 -32.50 -2.56
CA ASP A 159 6.43 -31.16 -3.06
C ASP A 159 7.65 -30.57 -2.31
N GLU A 160 8.31 -31.36 -1.46
CA GLU A 160 9.42 -30.92 -0.60
C GLU A 160 10.57 -30.30 -1.40
N ASP A 161 10.99 -30.92 -2.50
CA ASP A 161 12.04 -30.40 -3.39
C ASP A 161 11.67 -29.03 -3.99
N ARG A 162 10.38 -28.80 -4.24
CA ARG A 162 9.92 -27.51 -4.77
C ARG A 162 9.88 -26.46 -3.68
N VAL A 163 9.44 -26.83 -2.49
CA VAL A 163 9.41 -25.92 -1.33
C VAL A 163 10.82 -25.55 -0.89
N THR A 164 11.76 -26.50 -0.86
CA THR A 164 13.18 -26.21 -0.59
C THR A 164 13.77 -25.30 -1.66
N GLY A 165 13.45 -25.52 -2.94
CA GLY A 165 13.84 -24.62 -4.03
C GLY A 165 13.28 -23.20 -3.87
N VAL A 166 12.02 -23.05 -3.44
CA VAL A 166 11.40 -21.75 -3.13
C VAL A 166 12.12 -21.07 -1.96
N LEU A 167 12.39 -21.79 -0.87
CA LEU A 167 13.11 -21.27 0.29
C LEU A 167 14.54 -20.85 -0.05
N ASP A 168 15.25 -21.65 -0.85
CA ASP A 168 16.59 -21.31 -1.36
C ASP A 168 16.55 -20.02 -2.19
N GLY A 169 15.58 -19.88 -3.10
CA GLY A 169 15.38 -18.65 -3.88
C GLY A 169 15.10 -17.41 -3.02
N LEU A 170 14.26 -17.55 -1.98
CA LEU A 170 13.96 -16.47 -1.03
C LEU A 170 15.19 -16.10 -0.18
N SER A 171 16.01 -17.07 0.22
CA SER A 171 17.22 -16.83 1.01
C SER A 171 18.27 -15.98 0.27
N LYS A 172 18.26 -16.04 -1.06
CA LYS A 172 19.15 -15.27 -1.95
C LYS A 172 18.64 -13.87 -2.29
N THR A 173 17.50 -13.44 -1.72
CA THR A 173 16.96 -12.09 -1.93
C THR A 173 17.72 -11.04 -1.11
N GLY A 174 17.72 -9.80 -1.58
CA GLY A 174 18.30 -8.69 -0.83
C GLY A 174 17.58 -8.48 0.50
N ARG A 175 18.35 -8.12 1.54
CA ARG A 175 17.80 -7.81 2.89
C ARG A 175 17.01 -8.97 3.52
N PHE A 176 17.25 -10.21 3.12
CA PHE A 176 16.58 -11.39 3.70
C PHE A 176 16.75 -11.47 5.23
N SER A 177 17.95 -11.16 5.74
CA SER A 177 18.24 -11.14 7.18
C SER A 177 17.36 -10.16 7.97
N ILE A 178 17.04 -9.00 7.38
CA ILE A 178 16.17 -8.00 7.98
C ILE A 178 14.72 -8.52 8.00
N ASN A 179 14.26 -9.12 6.90
CA ASN A 179 12.95 -9.74 6.85
C ASN A 179 12.79 -10.87 7.89
N LEU A 180 13.84 -11.68 8.08
CA LEU A 180 13.86 -12.72 9.12
C LEU A 180 13.78 -12.13 10.54
N SER A 181 14.49 -11.03 10.81
CA SER A 181 14.45 -10.37 12.13
C SER A 181 13.10 -9.74 12.47
N LEU A 182 12.25 -9.51 11.46
CA LEU A 182 10.95 -8.87 11.60
C LEU A 182 9.79 -9.88 11.68
N LEU A 183 10.08 -11.19 11.64
CA LEU A 183 9.08 -12.23 11.84
C LEU A 183 8.55 -12.21 13.28
N SER A 184 7.23 -12.28 13.40
CA SER A 184 6.53 -12.48 14.67
C SER A 184 6.79 -13.89 15.23
N GLN A 185 6.53 -14.09 16.52
CA GLN A 185 6.70 -15.41 17.17
C GLN A 185 5.89 -16.51 16.47
N ALA A 186 4.64 -16.23 16.09
CA ALA A 186 3.79 -17.19 15.38
C ALA A 186 4.36 -17.61 14.01
N GLU A 187 5.01 -16.69 13.30
CA GLU A 187 5.64 -16.97 12.00
C GLU A 187 6.95 -17.75 12.17
N GLN A 188 7.68 -17.51 13.27
CA GLN A 188 8.87 -18.29 13.63
C GLN A 188 8.50 -19.73 13.98
N GLU A 189 7.48 -19.94 14.80
CA GLU A 189 6.95 -21.28 15.12
C GLU A 189 6.48 -22.01 13.86
N ALA A 190 5.78 -21.32 12.94
CA ALA A 190 5.39 -21.89 11.65
C ALA A 190 6.59 -22.27 10.77
N CYS A 191 7.67 -21.48 10.82
CA CYS A 191 8.93 -21.77 10.13
C CYS A 191 9.61 -23.02 10.70
N GLU A 192 9.68 -23.14 12.03
CA GLU A 192 10.22 -24.34 12.69
C GLU A 192 9.41 -25.58 12.36
N GLU A 193 8.07 -25.48 12.37
CA GLU A 193 7.17 -26.57 11.97
C GLU A 193 7.42 -26.99 10.51
N LEU A 194 7.59 -26.03 9.60
CA LEU A 194 7.91 -26.29 8.20
C LEU A 194 9.24 -27.05 8.05
N PHE A 195 10.31 -26.59 8.71
CA PHE A 195 11.60 -27.27 8.66
C PHE A 195 11.56 -28.66 9.30
N ASN A 196 10.80 -28.85 10.38
CA ASN A 196 10.59 -30.16 10.97
C ASN A 196 9.86 -31.11 10.00
N LYS A 197 8.82 -30.63 9.30
CA LYS A 197 8.13 -31.42 8.26
C LYS A 197 9.06 -31.79 7.10
N LEU A 198 9.89 -30.85 6.64
CA LEU A 198 10.87 -31.09 5.58
C LEU A 198 11.95 -32.10 6.02
N LYS A 199 12.47 -32.00 7.24
CA LYS A 199 13.45 -32.95 7.79
C LYS A 199 12.90 -34.37 7.91
N VAL A 200 11.67 -34.50 8.43
CA VAL A 200 10.98 -35.79 8.55
C VAL A 200 10.83 -36.45 7.19
N ALA A 201 10.51 -35.66 6.16
CA ALA A 201 10.27 -36.19 4.84
C ALA A 201 11.56 -36.45 4.03
N ALA A 202 12.63 -35.69 4.28
CA ALA A 202 13.99 -35.96 3.76
C ALA A 202 14.66 -37.21 4.36
N GLY A 203 14.03 -37.89 5.33
CA GLY A 203 14.51 -39.17 5.87
C GLY A 203 15.58 -39.05 6.96
N GLU A 204 15.83 -37.84 7.49
CA GLU A 204 16.75 -37.64 8.61
C GLU A 204 16.04 -37.86 9.95
N CYS A 205 15.77 -39.12 10.26
CA CYS A 205 15.52 -39.55 11.63
C CYS A 205 16.84 -39.52 12.42
N HIS A 206 17.14 -38.43 13.13
CA HIS A 206 18.04 -38.51 14.29
C HIS A 206 17.34 -38.01 15.56
N PRO A 207 16.90 -38.92 16.46
CA PRO A 207 16.43 -38.53 17.77
C PRO A 207 17.64 -38.10 18.60
N TYR A 208 17.64 -36.85 19.06
CA TYR A 208 18.63 -36.38 20.02
C TYR A 208 18.41 -37.15 21.35
N LYS A 209 19.29 -38.12 21.62
CA LYS A 209 19.46 -38.75 22.94
C LYS A 209 20.88 -38.46 23.42
N ASP A 210 21.03 -37.42 24.23
CA ASP A 210 22.18 -37.32 25.12
C ASP A 210 21.78 -37.87 26.49
N ASN A 211 22.14 -39.13 26.70
CA ASN A 211 22.32 -39.71 28.03
C ASN A 211 23.62 -39.14 28.61
N SER A 212 23.54 -38.36 29.68
CA SER A 212 24.59 -38.37 30.69
C SER A 212 23.97 -38.45 32.09
N ASN A 213 24.36 -39.53 32.75
CA ASN A 213 24.04 -39.90 34.11
C ASN A 213 24.34 -38.77 35.10
N THR A 214 23.53 -38.65 36.15
CA THR A 214 23.91 -38.44 37.57
C THR A 214 22.59 -38.32 38.35
N SER A 215 22.08 -39.40 38.95
CA SER A 215 22.42 -39.85 40.31
C SER A 215 22.11 -38.81 41.38
N VAL A 216 21.20 -39.18 42.30
CA VAL A 216 21.06 -38.72 43.69
C VAL A 216 20.03 -37.61 43.98
N VAL A 217 18.90 -38.09 44.51
CA VAL A 217 18.21 -37.64 45.75
C VAL A 217 17.42 -36.31 45.76
N CYS A 218 16.12 -36.50 46.00
CA CYS A 218 15.15 -35.77 46.82
C CYS A 218 15.23 -34.24 47.02
N GLU A 219 14.08 -33.65 46.70
CA GLU A 219 13.34 -32.60 47.42
C GLU A 219 13.83 -31.15 47.40
N ALA A 220 12.85 -30.31 46.99
CA ALA A 220 12.60 -28.93 47.38
C ALA A 220 13.59 -27.84 46.90
N GLY A 221 13.08 -26.90 46.10
CA GLY A 221 13.67 -25.57 46.02
C GLY A 221 13.59 -24.88 44.66
N LEU A 222 12.50 -24.13 44.48
CA LEU A 222 12.40 -22.80 43.86
C LEU A 222 13.64 -22.19 43.13
N THR A 223 13.35 -21.66 41.93
CA THR A 223 13.97 -20.52 41.21
C THR A 223 15.10 -20.76 40.18
N HIS A 224 14.91 -20.07 39.04
CA HIS A 224 15.86 -19.69 37.97
C HIS A 224 16.32 -20.74 36.95
N MET A 225 15.90 -20.57 35.68
CA MET A 225 16.73 -20.73 34.46
C MET A 225 15.90 -20.31 33.23
N GLU A 226 16.26 -19.23 32.55
CA GLU A 226 16.01 -19.07 31.10
C GLU A 226 17.21 -18.35 30.46
N ASP A 227 18.37 -18.97 30.55
CA ASP A 227 19.53 -18.69 29.71
C ASP A 227 19.55 -19.75 28.58
N ASN A 228 18.75 -19.55 27.53
CA ASN A 228 18.76 -20.44 26.36
C ASN A 228 18.58 -19.70 25.01
N LYS A 229 18.63 -18.35 25.03
CA LYS A 229 18.37 -17.52 23.85
C LYS A 229 19.63 -17.24 23.00
N THR A 230 20.83 -17.52 23.52
CA THR A 230 22.08 -17.13 22.86
C THR A 230 22.55 -18.10 21.78
N ASP A 231 22.24 -19.38 21.88
CA ASP A 231 22.86 -20.43 21.03
C ASP A 231 22.30 -20.52 19.60
N ILE A 232 21.07 -20.03 19.38
CA ILE A 232 20.48 -20.00 18.03
C ILE A 232 21.08 -18.84 17.21
N THR A 233 21.42 -17.73 17.86
CA THR A 233 21.98 -16.56 17.17
C THR A 233 23.41 -16.81 16.68
N THR A 234 24.18 -17.65 17.38
CA THR A 234 25.56 -18.00 17.02
C THR A 234 25.59 -18.98 15.84
N THR A 235 24.75 -20.02 15.87
CA THR A 235 24.66 -21.02 14.79
C THR A 235 24.19 -20.40 13.46
N LEU A 236 23.24 -19.46 13.49
CA LEU A 236 22.80 -18.74 12.29
C LEU A 236 23.87 -17.79 11.74
N LYS A 237 24.69 -17.18 12.61
CA LYS A 237 25.78 -16.29 12.19
C LYS A 237 26.94 -17.07 11.56
N GLU A 238 27.16 -18.30 12.00
CA GLU A 238 28.18 -19.21 11.46
C GLU A 238 27.81 -19.71 10.06
N LEU A 239 26.51 -19.94 9.79
CA LEU A 239 26.01 -20.26 8.45
C LEU A 239 26.09 -19.07 7.49
N ALA A 240 25.84 -17.84 7.95
CA ALA A 240 26.00 -16.63 7.15
C ALA A 240 27.46 -16.37 6.74
N GLY A 241 28.43 -16.75 7.58
CA GLY A 241 29.86 -16.65 7.26
C GLY A 241 30.35 -17.66 6.21
N LYS A 242 29.70 -18.81 6.08
CA LYS A 242 30.10 -19.86 5.11
C LYS A 242 29.74 -19.54 3.65
N TYR A 243 28.81 -18.63 3.40
CA TYR A 243 28.33 -18.29 2.06
C TYR A 243 28.37 -16.78 1.74
N GLY A 244 28.90 -15.97 2.65
CA GLY A 244 29.08 -14.53 2.48
C GLY A 244 30.43 -14.18 1.88
N THR A 245 30.42 -13.83 0.60
CA THR A 245 31.54 -13.34 -0.21
C THR A 245 32.36 -12.23 0.47
N GLU A 246 33.67 -12.46 0.55
CA GLU A 246 34.69 -11.44 0.66
C GLU A 246 34.57 -10.44 -0.51
N LYS A 247 34.04 -9.24 -0.25
CA LYS A 247 34.54 -7.91 -0.69
C LYS A 247 33.54 -6.80 -0.37
#